data_AF-A0A2V7HTS9-F1
#
_entry.id   AF-A0A2V7HTS9-F1
#
_cell.length_a   1.000
_cell.length_b   1.000
_cell.length_c   1.000
_cell.angle_alpha   90.00
_cell.angle_beta   90.00
_cell.angle_gamma   90.00
#
_symmetry.space_group_name_H-M   'P 1'
#
loop_
_entity.id
_entity.type
_entity.pdbx_description
1 polymer ?
#
loop_
_entity_poly.entity_id
_entity_poly.type
_entity_poly.pdbx_seq_one_letter_code
_entity_poly.pdbx_strand_id
1 'polypeptide(L)'
;MITLVSFDIDGTLECGEPPGVVTVELVRTAKRRGWLVGSCSDRPISYQQALWERLGIAADFTTLKHRLAEVRARFPAAACYHVGDTDLDARVASDAGFRFLLAEAAAHRAWVSELFASAPE
;
A
#
# COMPACT_ATOMS: atom_id res chain seq x y z
N MET A 1 7.16 16.54 -3.45
CA MET A 1 7.29 15.79 -2.19
C MET A 1 6.96 14.33 -2.46
N ILE A 2 7.65 13.37 -1.85
CA ILE A 2 7.46 11.94 -2.13
C ILE A 2 6.35 11.39 -1.23
N THR A 3 5.39 10.69 -1.83
CA THR A 3 4.36 9.91 -1.12
C THR A 3 4.80 8.46 -1.04
N LEU A 4 4.58 7.82 0.10
CA LEU A 4 4.78 6.38 0.29
C LEU A 4 3.43 5.71 0.56
N VAL A 5 3.16 4.63 -0.15
CA VAL A 5 1.97 3.79 0.05
C VAL A 5 2.40 2.35 0.27
N SER A 6 2.00 1.82 1.43
CA SER A 6 2.14 0.43 1.79
C SER A 6 0.81 -0.28 1.61
N PHE A 7 0.81 -1.49 1.06
CA PHE A 7 -0.39 -2.30 0.86
C PHE A 7 -0.28 -3.60 1.65
N ASP A 8 -1.32 -4.00 2.38
CA ASP A 8 -1.55 -5.42 2.60
C ASP A 8 -1.87 -6.12 1.26
N ILE A 9 -1.90 -7.46 1.26
CA ILE A 9 -2.14 -8.27 0.06
C ILE A 9 -3.53 -8.85 0.08
N ASP A 10 -3.78 -9.80 0.99
CA ASP A 10 -5.05 -10.53 1.08
C ASP A 10 -6.16 -9.60 1.56
N GLY A 11 -7.36 -9.69 0.99
CA GLY A 11 -8.48 -8.78 1.28
C GLY A 11 -8.30 -7.35 0.74
N THR A 12 -7.09 -6.98 0.31
CA THR A 12 -6.74 -5.61 -0.07
C THR A 12 -6.49 -5.45 -1.57
N LEU A 13 -5.52 -6.17 -2.14
CA LEU A 13 -5.21 -6.13 -3.57
C LEU A 13 -6.15 -7.08 -4.34
N GLU A 14 -6.51 -6.72 -5.57
CA GLU A 14 -7.35 -7.57 -6.45
C GLU A 14 -6.73 -8.95 -6.75
N CYS A 15 -5.44 -9.12 -6.48
CA CYS A 15 -4.70 -10.37 -6.64
C CYS A 15 -4.38 -11.09 -5.31
N GLY A 16 -4.93 -10.62 -4.20
CA GLY A 16 -4.87 -11.28 -2.89
C GLY A 16 -5.83 -12.47 -2.78
N GLU A 17 -5.75 -13.19 -1.67
CA GLU A 17 -6.62 -14.32 -1.34
C GLU A 17 -7.21 -14.18 0.08
N PRO A 18 -8.47 -13.71 0.22
CA PRO A 18 -9.42 -13.42 -0.86
C PRO A 18 -9.05 -12.13 -1.65
N PRO A 19 -9.56 -11.96 -2.89
CA PRO A 19 -9.34 -10.73 -3.66
C PRO A 19 -9.94 -9.49 -3.00
N GLY A 20 -9.19 -8.38 -3.01
CA GLY A 20 -9.63 -7.07 -2.52
C GLY A 20 -10.04 -6.08 -3.62
N VAL A 21 -10.34 -4.84 -3.20
CA VAL A 21 -10.87 -3.78 -4.08
C VAL A 21 -9.78 -2.94 -4.77
N VAL A 22 -8.53 -3.03 -4.32
CA VAL A 22 -7.42 -2.21 -4.84
C VAL A 22 -6.85 -2.87 -6.09
N THR A 23 -6.99 -2.20 -7.24
CA THR A 23 -6.51 -2.76 -8.51
C THR A 23 -4.99 -2.65 -8.65
N VAL A 24 -4.38 -3.59 -9.38
CA VAL A 24 -2.96 -3.52 -9.74
C VAL A 24 -2.67 -2.27 -10.57
N GLU A 25 -3.63 -1.79 -11.38
CA GLU A 25 -3.47 -0.56 -12.16
C GLU A 25 -3.39 0.70 -11.27
N LEU A 26 -4.08 0.74 -10.13
CA LEU A 26 -3.93 1.82 -9.15
C LEU A 26 -2.50 1.84 -8.59
N VAL A 27 -1.95 0.66 -8.26
CA VAL A 27 -0.57 0.50 -7.79
C VAL A 27 0.42 0.97 -8.86
N ARG A 28 0.19 0.63 -10.14
CA ARG A 28 1.00 1.15 -11.26
C ARG A 28 0.89 2.65 -11.40
N THR A 29 -0.31 3.21 -11.23
CA THR A 29 -0.54 4.65 -11.28
C THR A 29 0.28 5.36 -10.19
N ALA A 30 0.30 4.82 -8.97
CA ALA A 30 1.15 5.33 -7.89
C ALA A 30 2.64 5.32 -8.28
N LYS A 31 3.15 4.21 -8.83
CA LYS A 31 4.54 4.14 -9.35
C LYS A 31 4.82 5.18 -10.44
N ARG A 32 3.90 5.36 -11.40
CA ARG A 32 4.04 6.36 -12.48
C ARG A 32 4.07 7.81 -11.96
N ARG A 33 3.44 8.08 -10.81
CA ARG A 33 3.53 9.37 -10.11
C ARG A 33 4.83 9.55 -9.31
N GLY A 34 5.73 8.58 -9.32
CA GLY A 34 6.96 8.61 -8.54
C GLY A 34 6.74 8.35 -7.04
N TRP A 35 5.63 7.72 -6.66
CA TRP A 35 5.41 7.32 -5.27
C TRP A 35 6.22 6.08 -4.92
N LEU A 36 6.62 5.98 -3.66
CA LEU A 36 7.19 4.76 -3.10
C LEU A 36 6.05 3.79 -2.80
N VAL A 37 6.17 2.57 -3.29
CA VAL A 37 5.14 1.54 -3.22
C VAL A 37 5.76 0.24 -2.73
N GLY A 38 5.11 -0.42 -1.79
CA GLY A 38 5.53 -1.73 -1.33
C GLY A 38 4.44 -2.45 -0.56
N SER A 39 4.73 -3.68 -0.15
CA SER A 39 3.80 -4.49 0.63
C SER A 39 4.20 -4.56 2.11
N CYS A 40 3.19 -4.62 2.97
CA CYS A 40 3.29 -4.89 4.39
C CYS A 40 2.20 -5.92 4.74
N SER A 41 2.59 -7.19 4.77
CA SER A 41 1.65 -8.32 4.83
C SER A 41 2.19 -9.43 5.75
N ASP A 42 1.31 -10.31 6.21
CA ASP A 42 1.69 -11.51 6.96
C ASP A 42 2.24 -12.62 6.04
N ARG A 43 2.08 -12.48 4.72
CA ARG A 43 2.71 -13.35 3.73
C ARG A 43 4.25 -13.28 3.86
N PRO A 44 4.96 -14.42 3.71
CA PRO A 44 6.42 -14.43 3.71
C PRO A 44 7.02 -13.43 2.71
N ILE A 45 8.17 -12.84 3.05
CA ILE A 45 8.83 -11.84 2.19
C ILE A 45 9.07 -12.36 0.76
N SER A 46 9.47 -13.63 0.61
CA SER A 46 9.66 -14.26 -0.69
C SER A 46 8.38 -14.31 -1.52
N TYR A 47 7.22 -14.55 -0.89
CA TYR A 47 5.93 -14.51 -1.55
C TYR A 47 5.61 -13.09 -2.02
N GLN A 48 5.82 -12.09 -1.16
CA GLN A 48 5.60 -10.69 -1.53
C GLN A 48 6.46 -10.27 -2.72
N GLN A 49 7.74 -10.64 -2.73
CA GLN A 49 8.67 -10.35 -3.83
C GLN A 49 8.22 -11.03 -5.13
N ALA A 50 7.89 -12.32 -5.08
CA ALA A 50 7.42 -13.07 -6.24
C ALA A 50 6.09 -12.51 -6.79
N LEU A 51 5.19 -12.02 -5.92
CA LEU A 51 3.97 -11.34 -6.33
C LEU A 51 4.30 -10.09 -7.17
N TRP A 52 5.17 -9.21 -6.68
CA TRP A 52 5.55 -8.00 -7.38
C TRP A 52 6.27 -8.27 -8.71
N GLU A 53 7.16 -9.27 -8.72
CA GLU A 53 7.85 -9.73 -9.93
C GLU A 53 6.87 -10.24 -10.99
N ARG A 54 5.92 -11.10 -10.61
CA ARG A 54 4.87 -11.60 -11.51
C ARG A 54 3.99 -10.49 -12.06
N LEU A 55 3.74 -9.44 -11.27
CA LEU A 55 3.04 -8.25 -11.71
C LEU A 55 3.92 -7.30 -12.53
N GLY A 56 5.23 -7.53 -12.66
CA GLY A 56 6.14 -6.59 -13.31
C GLY A 56 6.13 -5.21 -12.65
N ILE A 57 5.94 -5.15 -11.33
CA ILE A 57 6.00 -3.93 -10.53
C ILE A 57 7.29 -3.96 -9.71
N ALA A 58 8.15 -2.97 -9.92
CA ALA A 58 9.31 -2.78 -9.05
C ALA A 58 8.87 -2.14 -7.73
N ALA A 59 8.50 -2.96 -6.75
CA ALA A 59 8.21 -2.51 -5.40
C ALA A 59 9.48 -1.96 -4.74
N ASP A 60 9.36 -0.85 -4.01
CA ASP A 60 10.46 -0.20 -3.30
C ASP A 60 10.79 -0.90 -1.98
N PHE A 61 9.83 -1.66 -1.45
CA PHE A 61 10.01 -2.50 -0.26
C PHE A 61 9.01 -3.66 -0.20
N THR A 62 9.40 -4.70 0.52
CA THR A 62 8.52 -5.77 1.02
C THR A 62 8.82 -5.94 2.50
N THR A 63 7.79 -5.97 3.35
CA THR A 63 7.96 -6.03 4.81
C THR A 63 6.84 -6.84 5.47
N LEU A 64 7.08 -7.28 6.70
CA LEU A 64 6.06 -7.93 7.53
C LEU A 64 5.27 -6.88 8.32
N LYS A 65 4.02 -7.16 8.70
CA LYS A 65 3.13 -6.21 9.40
C LYS A 65 3.80 -5.54 10.61
N HIS A 66 4.43 -6.32 11.48
CA HIS A 66 5.12 -5.81 12.67
C HIS A 66 6.36 -4.93 12.42
N ARG A 67 6.80 -4.78 11.16
CA ARG A 67 7.99 -3.99 10.78
C ARG A 67 7.65 -2.74 9.95
N LEU A 68 6.38 -2.33 9.88
CA LEU A 68 5.99 -1.14 9.11
C LEU A 68 6.70 0.14 9.59
N ALA A 69 6.98 0.25 10.90
CA ALA A 69 7.72 1.39 11.46
C ALA A 69 9.15 1.50 10.89
N GLU A 70 9.80 0.37 10.57
CA GLU A 70 11.13 0.36 9.95
C GLU A 70 11.09 0.96 8.54
N VAL A 71 9.98 0.78 7.82
CA VAL A 71 9.76 1.41 6.50
C VAL A 71 9.66 2.92 6.64
N ARG A 72 8.90 3.43 7.63
CA ARG A 72 8.81 4.89 7.89
C ARG A 72 10.19 5.50 8.18
N ALA A 73 11.01 4.81 8.97
CA ALA A 73 12.35 5.27 9.31
C ALA A 73 13.31 5.25 8.11
N ARG A 74 13.16 4.26 7.21
CA ARG A 74 14.01 4.10 6.04
C ARG A 74 13.71 5.09 4.91
N PHE A 75 12.44 5.43 4.71
CA PHE A 75 12.01 6.24 3.56
C PHE A 75 11.52 7.63 3.99
N PRO A 76 12.26 8.70 3.68
CA PRO A 76 11.83 10.06 3.98
C PRO A 76 10.72 10.48 3.00
N ALA A 77 9.48 10.14 3.33
CA ALA A 77 8.28 10.55 2.61
C ALA A 77 7.50 11.61 3.39
N ALA A 78 6.91 12.56 2.67
CA ALA A 78 6.11 13.64 3.27
C ALA A 78 4.75 13.11 3.77
N ALA A 79 4.18 12.17 3.04
CA ALA A 79 2.97 11.47 3.41
C ALA A 79 3.19 9.95 3.31
N CYS A 80 2.73 9.22 4.33
CA CYS A 80 2.78 7.76 4.35
C CYS A 80 1.39 7.21 4.61
N TYR A 81 0.95 6.32 3.73
CA TYR A 81 -0.35 5.66 3.78
C TYR A 81 -0.17 4.15 3.86
N HIS A 82 -0.98 3.49 4.67
CA HIS A 82 -1.07 2.04 4.67
C HIS A 82 -2.50 1.64 4.33
N VAL A 83 -2.63 0.79 3.31
CA VAL A 83 -3.91 0.32 2.77
C VAL A 83 -4.11 -1.12 3.23
N GLY A 84 -5.24 -1.39 3.88
CA GLY A 84 -5.59 -2.70 4.42
C GLY A 84 -7.09 -2.83 4.63
N ASP A 85 -7.58 -4.03 4.87
CA ASP A 85 -9.00 -4.34 5.09
C ASP A 85 -9.33 -4.67 6.55
N THR A 86 -8.32 -4.84 7.42
CA THR A 86 -8.53 -5.30 8.81
C THR A 86 -8.23 -4.23 9.87
N ASP A 87 -8.78 -4.42 11.07
CA ASP A 87 -8.45 -3.62 12.25
C ASP A 87 -6.96 -3.73 12.64
N LEU A 88 -6.33 -4.86 12.31
CA LEU A 88 -4.89 -5.06 12.52
C LEU A 88 -4.08 -4.10 11.65
N ASP A 89 -4.48 -3.92 10.39
CA ASP A 89 -3.82 -2.97 9.47
C ASP A 89 -3.97 -1.53 9.96
N ALA A 90 -5.16 -1.17 10.45
CA ALA A 90 -5.40 0.15 11.02
C ALA A 90 -4.50 0.40 12.24
N ARG A 91 -4.37 -0.59 13.13
CA ARG A 91 -3.48 -0.50 14.31
C ARG A 91 -2.02 -0.39 13.90
N VAL A 92 -1.54 -1.30 13.04
CA VAL A 92 -0.15 -1.31 12.56
C VAL A 92 0.21 -0.01 11.84
N ALA A 93 -0.70 0.52 11.03
CA ALA A 93 -0.53 1.82 10.39
C ALA A 93 -0.38 2.96 11.42
N SER A 94 -1.30 3.03 12.38
CA SER A 94 -1.30 4.06 13.42
C SER A 94 -0.01 4.01 14.25
N ASP A 95 0.38 2.82 14.71
CA ASP A 95 1.58 2.61 15.54
C ASP A 95 2.87 2.98 14.78
N ALA A 96 2.88 2.81 13.44
CA ALA A 96 4.00 3.18 12.58
C ALA A 96 3.96 4.65 12.08
N GLY A 97 2.95 5.43 12.44
CA GLY A 97 2.79 6.82 11.99
C GLY A 97 2.35 6.94 10.53
N PHE A 98 1.58 5.99 10.02
CA PHE A 98 0.94 6.01 8.71
C PHE A 98 -0.53 6.42 8.84
N ARG A 99 -1.06 7.11 7.82
CA ARG A 99 -2.51 7.27 7.68
C ARG A 99 -3.11 5.99 7.10
N PHE A 100 -4.04 5.38 7.83
CA PHE A 100 -4.75 4.20 7.36
C PHE A 100 -5.77 4.55 6.27
N LEU A 101 -5.82 3.73 5.22
CA LEU A 101 -6.79 3.78 4.14
C LEU A 101 -7.51 2.44 4.05
N LEU A 102 -8.81 2.42 4.38
CA LEU A 102 -9.60 1.20 4.38
C LEU A 102 -9.83 0.69 2.95
N ALA A 103 -9.58 -0.60 2.73
CA ALA A 103 -9.82 -1.32 1.48
C ALA A 103 -11.26 -1.86 1.37
N GLU A 104 -12.24 -1.03 1.71
CA GLU A 104 -13.68 -1.30 1.48
C GLU A 104 -14.16 -0.46 0.30
N ALA A 105 -15.14 -0.93 -0.48
CA ALA A 105 -15.54 -0.31 -1.75
C ALA A 105 -15.91 1.18 -1.64
N ALA A 106 -16.66 1.60 -0.62
CA ALA A 106 -17.01 3.01 -0.44
C ALA A 106 -15.82 3.85 0.01
N ALA A 107 -15.04 3.37 0.98
CA ALA A 107 -13.82 4.04 1.43
C ALA A 107 -12.78 4.17 0.31
N HIS A 108 -12.56 3.10 -0.45
CA HIS A 108 -11.69 3.03 -1.62
C HIS A 108 -12.01 4.12 -2.63
N ARG A 109 -13.29 4.27 -3.02
CA ARG A 109 -13.69 5.34 -3.93
C ARG A 109 -13.36 6.73 -3.38
N ALA A 110 -13.59 6.97 -2.09
CA ALA A 110 -13.36 8.27 -1.48
C ALA A 110 -11.87 8.65 -1.48
N TRP A 111 -10.98 7.78 -1.01
CA TRP A 111 -9.56 8.11 -0.96
C TRP A 111 -8.87 8.04 -2.33
N VAL A 112 -9.37 7.24 -3.28
CA VAL A 112 -8.90 7.31 -4.67
C VAL A 112 -9.21 8.68 -5.26
N SER A 113 -10.42 9.21 -5.06
CA SER A 113 -10.74 10.57 -5.49
C SER A 113 -9.88 11.63 -4.79
N GLU A 114 -9.61 11.49 -3.49
CA GLU A 114 -8.75 12.42 -2.74
C GLU A 114 -7.29 12.42 -3.27
N LEU A 115 -6.69 11.23 -3.38
CA LEU A 115 -5.25 11.06 -3.58
C LEU A 115 -4.85 10.92 -5.05
N PHE A 116 -5.77 10.46 -5.91
CA PHE A 116 -5.51 10.17 -7.32
C PHE A 116 -6.25 11.08 -8.30
N ALA A 117 -7.15 11.97 -7.86
CA ALA A 117 -7.79 12.94 -8.77
C ALA A 117 -6.94 14.21 -9.03
N SER A 118 -5.86 14.44 -8.29
CA SER A 118 -4.89 15.53 -8.56
C SER A 118 -3.81 15.03 -9.55
N ALA A 119 -3.44 15.72 -10.64
CA ALA A 119 -3.54 17.15 -10.98
C ALA A 119 -3.74 17.38 -12.52
N PRO A 120 -4.02 18.63 -12.95
CA PRO A 120 -2.88 19.47 -13.33
C PRO A 120 -2.94 20.90 -12.78
N GLU A 121 -1.81 21.37 -12.25
CA GLU A 121 -1.15 22.65 -12.61
C GLU A 121 0.35 22.54 -12.26
#